data_AF-A0A7W9D597-F1
#
_entry.id   AF-A0A7W9D597-F1
#
_cell.length_a   1.000
_cell.length_b   1.000
_cell.length_c   1.000
_cell.angle_alpha   90.00
_cell.angle_beta   90.00
_cell.angle_gamma   90.00
#
_symmetry.space_group_name_H-M   'P 1'
#
loop_
_entity.id
_entity.type
_entity.pdbx_description
1 polymer ?
#
loop_
_entity_poly.entity_id
_entity_poly.type
_entity_poly.pdbx_seq_one_letter_code
_entity_poly.pdbx_strand_id
1 'polypeptide(L)'
;MTRSRGSKSKTIIGSVRVWCALNLVLFIGLMTYHFGPFAKPNGWADTFSVAVNFVAGGLVSFFFYWLVVYLPEQRRRRVIKSNMTKMYRTIKETILLQVIWASRKGGRTDIDASSETIASLMTTAGFRAAFEHGSRGDEGFYAFENQMSHDTPEFREIIKQLEMLTKQVEFVLSNYIIEDSKIFDFFKRLELLLISIRQSGPGYDESKPLCNFVYEIFAGFNIVNGHQGYDVIEKMIAELDFVHYAAKQSACAIRTSRPGGILCISRFDGECR
;
A
#
# COMPACT_ATOMS: atom_id res chain seq x y z
N MET A 1 -22.66 -11.95 -8.58
CA MET A 1 -22.84 -10.49 -8.77
C MET A 1 -23.27 -9.86 -7.45
N THR A 2 -22.33 -9.41 -6.62
CA THR A 2 -22.60 -8.71 -5.36
C THR A 2 -22.01 -7.29 -5.44
N ARG A 3 -22.90 -6.30 -5.39
CA ARG A 3 -22.64 -4.89 -5.65
C ARG A 3 -21.91 -4.27 -4.45
N SER A 4 -20.69 -3.78 -4.70
CA SER A 4 -19.79 -3.10 -3.76
C SER A 4 -20.47 -1.96 -2.97
N ARG A 5 -20.33 -2.02 -1.64
CA ARG A 5 -20.82 -1.03 -0.66
C ARG A 5 -19.65 -0.18 -0.10
N GLY A 6 -18.56 0.00 -0.86
CA GLY A 6 -17.31 0.62 -0.38
C GLY A 6 -17.23 2.15 -0.40
N SER A 7 -18.19 2.87 -1.00
CA SER A 7 -18.05 4.33 -1.23
C SER A 7 -18.52 5.24 -0.08
N LYS A 8 -19.20 4.72 0.95
CA LYS A 8 -19.88 5.58 1.95
C LYS A 8 -18.97 6.12 3.06
N SER A 9 -17.88 5.43 3.40
CA SER A 9 -16.96 5.83 4.48
C SER A 9 -16.27 7.18 4.20
N LYS A 10 -15.91 7.42 2.93
CA LYS A 10 -15.17 8.62 2.49
C LYS A 10 -16.00 9.91 2.60
N THR A 11 -17.31 9.84 2.40
CA THR A 11 -18.22 10.99 2.57
C THR A 11 -18.44 11.31 4.04
N ILE A 12 -18.42 10.30 4.92
CA ILE A 12 -18.69 10.46 6.34
C ILE A 12 -17.52 11.17 7.05
N ILE A 13 -16.26 10.82 6.77
CA ILE A 13 -15.11 11.47 7.42
C ILE A 13 -14.97 12.95 7.00
N GLY A 14 -15.21 13.25 5.71
CA GLY A 14 -15.29 14.63 5.23
C GLY A 14 -16.42 15.41 5.92
N SER A 15 -17.58 14.78 6.06
CA SER A 15 -18.72 15.32 6.79
C SER A 15 -18.38 15.60 8.26
N VAL A 16 -17.70 14.69 8.96
CA VAL A 16 -17.35 14.81 10.39
C VAL A 16 -16.39 15.98 10.65
N ARG A 17 -15.41 16.21 9.78
CA ARG A 17 -14.51 17.38 9.90
C ARG A 17 -15.22 18.69 9.62
N VAL A 18 -16.11 18.71 8.62
CA VAL A 18 -16.94 19.88 8.31
C VAL A 18 -17.89 20.21 9.46
N TRP A 19 -18.52 19.19 10.07
CA TRP A 19 -19.37 19.36 11.25
C TRP A 19 -18.60 19.90 12.44
N CYS A 20 -17.37 19.43 12.69
CA CYS A 20 -16.53 19.98 13.75
C CYS A 20 -16.17 21.45 13.47
N ALA A 21 -15.75 21.78 12.24
CA ALA A 21 -15.41 23.15 11.87
C ALA A 21 -16.63 24.08 12.00
N LEU A 22 -17.80 23.63 11.57
CA LEU A 22 -19.05 24.37 11.69
C LEU A 22 -19.43 24.60 13.16
N ASN A 23 -19.35 23.56 14.00
CA ASN A 23 -19.60 23.71 15.44
C ASN A 23 -18.59 24.66 16.10
N LEU A 24 -17.32 24.60 15.71
CA LEU A 24 -16.29 25.50 16.22
C LEU A 24 -16.55 26.96 15.81
N VAL A 25 -16.89 27.20 14.55
CA VAL A 25 -17.22 28.55 14.04
C VAL A 25 -18.49 29.08 14.70
N LEU A 26 -19.52 28.24 14.86
CA LEU A 26 -20.75 28.60 15.56
C LEU A 26 -20.47 28.93 17.03
N PHE A 27 -19.62 28.15 17.69
CA PHE A 27 -19.20 28.39 19.08
C PHE A 27 -18.48 29.74 19.20
N ILE A 28 -17.48 29.99 18.34
CA ILE A 28 -16.74 31.25 18.32
C ILE A 28 -17.68 32.41 18.03
N GLY A 29 -18.56 32.29 17.04
CA GLY A 29 -19.53 33.32 16.68
C GLY A 29 -20.50 33.66 17.82
N LEU A 30 -21.01 32.64 18.53
CA LEU A 30 -21.85 32.82 19.72
C LEU A 30 -21.09 33.56 20.84
N MET A 31 -19.84 33.19 21.08
CA MET A 31 -19.00 33.85 22.09
C MET A 31 -18.69 35.30 21.70
N THR A 32 -18.32 35.56 20.45
CA THR A 32 -18.05 36.92 19.96
C THR A 32 -19.29 37.81 20.02
N TYR A 33 -20.47 37.27 19.69
CA TYR A 33 -21.71 38.04 19.79
C TYR A 33 -22.11 38.31 21.24
N HIS A 34 -21.94 37.33 22.15
CA HIS A 34 -22.26 37.50 23.56
C HIS A 34 -21.37 38.55 24.27
N PHE A 35 -20.05 38.45 24.07
CA PHE A 35 -19.08 39.36 24.68
C PHE A 35 -18.84 40.66 23.87
N GLY A 36 -19.37 40.74 22.65
CA GLY A 36 -19.27 41.91 21.81
C GLY A 36 -20.17 43.07 22.25
N PRO A 37 -19.94 44.28 21.71
CA PRO A 37 -20.69 45.50 22.05
C PRO A 37 -22.10 45.57 21.43
N PHE A 38 -22.67 44.44 21.01
CA PHE A 38 -23.94 44.40 20.29
C PHE A 38 -25.14 44.51 21.25
N ALA A 39 -26.21 45.16 20.78
CA ALA A 39 -27.48 45.22 21.48
C ALA A 39 -28.10 43.81 21.55
N LYS A 40 -28.40 43.36 22.77
CA LYS A 40 -28.92 42.01 23.03
C LYS A 40 -30.45 42.04 23.05
N PRO A 41 -31.14 41.15 22.33
CA PRO A 41 -32.60 41.06 22.39
C PRO A 41 -33.07 40.55 23.76
N ASN A 42 -34.32 40.86 24.12
CA ASN A 42 -34.94 40.35 25.34
C ASN A 42 -34.97 38.81 25.32
N GLY A 43 -34.56 38.15 26.41
CA GLY A 43 -34.45 36.68 26.49
C GLY A 43 -33.14 36.09 25.92
N TRP A 44 -32.17 36.94 25.56
CA TRP A 44 -30.87 36.48 25.04
C TRP A 44 -30.10 35.56 26.01
N ALA A 45 -30.18 35.81 27.32
CA ALA A 45 -29.45 35.02 28.32
C ALA A 45 -29.83 33.54 28.29
N ASP A 46 -31.13 33.24 28.24
CA ASP A 46 -31.64 31.87 28.18
C ASP A 46 -31.30 31.20 26.85
N THR A 47 -31.49 31.93 25.74
CA THR A 47 -31.16 31.46 24.39
C THR A 47 -29.67 31.12 24.26
N PHE A 48 -28.80 31.99 24.79
CA PHE A 48 -27.36 31.79 24.79
C PHE A 48 -26.96 30.57 25.60
N SER A 49 -27.52 30.40 26.80
CA SER A 49 -27.24 29.23 27.65
C SER A 49 -27.58 27.92 26.95
N VAL A 50 -28.78 27.83 26.34
CA VAL A 50 -29.20 26.64 25.59
C VAL A 50 -28.29 26.39 24.39
N ALA A 51 -27.99 27.44 23.60
CA ALA A 51 -27.16 27.32 22.41
C ALA A 51 -25.73 26.87 22.75
N VAL A 52 -25.11 27.46 23.77
CA VAL A 52 -23.77 27.08 24.23
C VAL A 52 -23.74 25.63 24.72
N ASN A 53 -24.72 25.21 25.51
CA ASN A 53 -24.80 23.82 25.98
C ASN A 53 -24.92 22.82 24.83
N PHE A 54 -25.73 23.15 23.81
CA PHE A 54 -25.87 22.30 22.62
C PHE A 54 -24.56 22.18 21.83
N VAL A 55 -23.90 23.31 21.54
CA VAL A 55 -22.64 23.33 20.77
C VAL A 55 -21.49 22.70 21.56
N ALA A 56 -21.41 22.97 22.86
CA ALA A 56 -20.43 22.35 23.75
C ALA A 56 -20.63 20.82 23.82
N GLY A 57 -21.87 20.36 23.95
CA GLY A 57 -22.20 18.92 23.89
C GLY A 57 -21.79 18.29 22.56
N GLY A 58 -22.04 18.98 21.44
CA GLY A 58 -21.61 18.55 20.11
C GLY A 58 -20.08 18.43 19.98
N LEU A 59 -19.33 19.41 20.48
CA LEU A 59 -17.86 19.38 20.50
C LEU A 59 -17.33 18.24 21.36
N VAL A 60 -17.85 18.07 22.58
CA VAL A 60 -17.45 16.98 23.49
C VAL A 60 -17.70 15.62 22.83
N SER A 61 -18.86 15.42 22.22
CA SER A 61 -19.18 14.18 21.48
C SER A 61 -18.21 13.93 20.33
N PHE A 62 -17.87 14.96 19.56
CA PHE A 62 -16.87 14.87 18.49
C PHE A 62 -15.50 14.48 19.03
N PHE A 63 -15.01 15.14 20.08
CA PHE A 63 -13.71 14.83 20.68
C PHE A 63 -13.68 13.40 21.22
N PHE A 64 -14.77 12.93 21.82
CA PHE A 64 -14.89 11.55 22.28
C PHE A 64 -14.77 10.58 21.11
N TYR A 65 -15.53 10.76 20.02
CA TYR A 65 -15.42 9.92 18.82
C TYR A 65 -14.00 9.97 18.23
N TRP A 66 -13.42 11.16 18.10
CA TRP A 66 -12.09 11.33 17.54
C TRP A 66 -11.02 10.62 18.36
N LEU A 67 -11.05 10.77 19.69
CA LEU A 67 -10.03 10.25 20.59
C LEU A 67 -10.19 8.76 20.86
N VAL A 68 -11.43 8.27 20.97
CA VAL A 68 -11.72 6.88 21.32
C VAL A 68 -11.76 5.96 20.10
N VAL A 69 -12.23 6.44 18.95
CA VAL A 69 -12.43 5.60 17.76
C VAL A 69 -11.38 5.92 16.70
N TYR A 70 -11.36 7.15 16.21
CA TYR A 70 -10.57 7.51 15.03
C TYR A 70 -9.06 7.43 15.28
N LEU A 71 -8.59 7.97 16.41
CA LEU A 71 -7.16 8.06 16.70
C LEU A 71 -6.51 6.68 16.96
N PRO A 72 -7.11 5.77 17.75
CA PRO A 72 -6.62 4.40 17.90
C PRO A 72 -6.63 3.63 16.59
N GLU A 73 -7.67 3.79 15.77
CA GLU A 73 -7.77 3.12 14.47
C GLU A 73 -6.66 3.57 13.51
N GLN A 74 -6.41 4.88 13.42
CA GLN A 74 -5.32 5.45 12.61
C GLN A 74 -3.94 4.97 13.07
N ARG A 75 -3.71 4.91 14.40
CA ARG A 75 -2.47 4.35 14.96
C ARG A 75 -2.31 2.88 14.59
N ARG A 76 -3.36 2.06 14.76
CA ARG A 76 -3.34 0.64 14.39
C ARG A 76 -3.00 0.45 12.92
N ARG A 77 -3.66 1.18 12.01
CA ARG A 77 -3.40 1.10 10.55
C ARG A 77 -1.95 1.43 10.22
N ARG A 78 -1.40 2.51 10.79
CA ARG A 78 -0.01 2.91 10.58
C ARG A 78 0.98 1.85 11.08
N VAL A 79 0.73 1.26 12.24
CA VAL A 79 1.58 0.22 12.81
C VAL A 79 1.60 -1.00 11.90
N ILE A 80 0.42 -1.50 11.50
CA ILE A 80 0.29 -2.67 10.61
C ILE A 80 1.03 -2.43 9.30
N LYS A 81 0.80 -1.30 8.63
CA LYS A 81 1.49 -0.99 7.38
C LYS A 81 3.01 -0.89 7.56
N SER A 82 3.46 -0.15 8.58
CA SER A 82 4.90 0.01 8.83
C SER A 82 5.56 -1.34 9.12
N ASN A 83 4.85 -2.24 9.79
CA ASN A 83 5.32 -3.59 10.06
C ASN A 83 5.37 -4.39 8.75
N MET A 84 4.30 -4.41 7.96
CA MET A 84 4.25 -5.10 6.67
C MET A 84 5.36 -4.63 5.71
N THR A 85 5.58 -3.31 5.59
CA THR A 85 6.67 -2.76 4.76
C THR A 85 8.04 -3.22 5.25
N LYS A 86 8.29 -3.18 6.56
CA LYS A 86 9.57 -3.62 7.15
C LYS A 86 9.78 -5.12 6.93
N MET A 87 8.77 -5.93 7.26
CA MET A 87 8.82 -7.38 7.11
C MET A 87 9.02 -7.79 5.66
N TYR A 88 8.29 -7.18 4.72
CA TYR A 88 8.46 -7.45 3.30
C TYR A 88 9.89 -7.15 2.83
N ARG A 89 10.45 -6.01 3.24
CA ARG A 89 11.83 -5.64 2.90
C ARG A 89 12.84 -6.64 3.48
N THR A 90 12.70 -7.03 4.75
CA THR A 90 13.57 -8.03 5.39
C THR A 90 13.46 -9.41 4.72
N ILE A 91 12.25 -9.81 4.33
CA ILE A 91 12.00 -11.05 3.58
C ILE A 91 12.71 -10.99 2.23
N LYS A 92 12.54 -9.91 1.47
CA LYS A 92 13.25 -9.71 0.20
C LYS A 92 14.76 -9.78 0.37
N GLU A 93 15.31 -9.05 1.34
CA GLU A 93 16.75 -9.06 1.60
C GLU A 93 17.26 -10.49 1.90
N THR A 94 16.51 -11.25 2.69
CA THR A 94 16.85 -12.63 3.02
C THR A 94 16.77 -13.55 1.80
N ILE A 95 15.70 -13.44 0.99
CA ILE A 95 15.57 -14.20 -0.26
C ILE A 95 16.71 -13.86 -1.22
N LEU A 96 17.05 -12.58 -1.35
CA LEU A 96 18.12 -12.11 -2.23
C LEU A 96 19.49 -12.68 -1.81
N LEU A 97 19.78 -12.75 -0.52
CA LEU A 97 20.97 -13.42 -0.01
C LEU A 97 21.02 -14.89 -0.43
N GLN A 98 19.89 -15.61 -0.32
CA GLN A 98 19.82 -17.01 -0.78
C GLN A 98 20.01 -17.11 -2.30
N VAL A 99 19.44 -16.18 -3.07
CA VAL A 99 19.63 -16.11 -4.54
C VAL A 99 21.10 -15.92 -4.88
N ILE A 100 21.83 -15.04 -4.18
CA ILE A 100 23.26 -14.82 -4.39
C ILE A 100 24.05 -16.10 -4.05
N TRP A 101 23.81 -16.72 -2.90
CA TRP A 101 24.52 -17.95 -2.51
C TRP A 101 24.25 -19.12 -3.46
N ALA A 102 23.01 -19.31 -3.87
CA ALA A 102 22.65 -20.30 -4.89
C ALA A 102 23.30 -19.98 -6.24
N SER A 103 23.27 -18.72 -6.70
CA SER A 103 23.94 -18.32 -7.94
C SER A 103 25.44 -18.63 -7.93
N ARG A 104 26.11 -18.39 -6.79
CA ARG A 104 27.53 -18.71 -6.62
C ARG A 104 27.81 -20.21 -6.67
N LYS A 105 26.94 -21.04 -6.07
CA LYS A 105 27.01 -22.50 -6.19
C LYS A 105 26.76 -22.97 -7.63
N GLY A 106 25.93 -22.25 -8.36
CA GLY A 106 25.68 -22.43 -9.80
C GLY A 106 26.81 -21.96 -10.72
N GLY A 107 27.95 -21.51 -10.18
CA GLY A 107 29.16 -21.19 -10.96
C GLY A 107 29.44 -19.69 -11.14
N ARG A 108 28.56 -18.80 -10.67
CA ARG A 108 28.80 -17.35 -10.76
C ARG A 108 29.84 -16.88 -9.76
N THR A 109 30.82 -16.10 -10.24
CA THR A 109 31.89 -15.50 -9.42
C THR A 109 31.84 -13.97 -9.41
N ASP A 110 30.94 -13.38 -10.21
CA ASP A 110 30.81 -11.95 -10.42
C ASP A 110 29.94 -11.24 -9.38
N ILE A 111 29.15 -12.00 -8.61
CA ILE A 111 28.27 -11.48 -7.54
C ILE A 111 28.76 -11.96 -6.18
N ASP A 112 28.83 -11.05 -5.22
CA ASP A 112 29.14 -11.32 -3.82
C ASP A 112 27.99 -10.94 -2.87
N ALA A 113 28.09 -11.37 -1.61
CA ALA A 113 27.11 -11.05 -0.57
C ALA A 113 27.48 -9.78 0.22
N SER A 114 28.16 -8.81 -0.43
CA SER A 114 28.50 -7.55 0.21
C SER A 114 27.26 -6.66 0.37
N SER A 115 27.30 -5.76 1.38
CA SER A 115 26.20 -4.82 1.64
C SER A 115 25.87 -3.93 0.43
N GLU A 116 26.90 -3.53 -0.34
CA GLU A 116 26.73 -2.71 -1.54
C GLU A 116 26.06 -3.48 -2.67
N THR A 117 26.46 -4.74 -2.89
CA THR A 117 25.82 -5.63 -3.88
C THR A 117 24.37 -5.89 -3.50
N ILE A 118 24.08 -6.18 -2.24
CA ILE A 118 22.70 -6.37 -1.77
C ILE A 118 21.87 -5.09 -1.99
N ALA A 119 22.40 -3.93 -1.61
CA ALA A 119 21.70 -2.66 -1.78
C ALA A 119 21.39 -2.34 -3.25
N SER A 120 22.31 -2.64 -4.17
CA SER A 120 22.09 -2.44 -5.61
C SER A 120 21.06 -3.42 -6.18
N LEU A 121 21.16 -4.71 -5.82
CA LEU A 121 20.26 -5.78 -6.25
C LEU A 121 18.86 -5.71 -5.61
N MET A 122 18.69 -4.97 -4.51
CA MET A 122 17.35 -4.69 -3.96
C MET A 122 16.51 -3.78 -4.87
N THR A 123 17.15 -3.06 -5.79
CA THR A 123 16.45 -2.26 -6.81
C THR A 123 16.11 -3.12 -8.03
N THR A 124 14.95 -2.85 -8.65
CA THR A 124 14.50 -3.61 -9.83
C THR A 124 15.44 -3.51 -11.02
N ALA A 125 15.98 -2.30 -11.24
CA ALA A 125 16.97 -2.05 -12.29
C ALA A 125 18.29 -2.76 -12.01
N GLY A 126 18.78 -2.72 -10.77
CA GLY A 126 20.05 -3.36 -10.39
C GLY A 126 19.98 -4.88 -10.47
N PHE A 127 18.89 -5.47 -9.97
CA PHE A 127 18.67 -6.92 -10.11
C PHE A 127 18.62 -7.34 -11.57
N ARG A 128 17.83 -6.63 -12.38
CA ARG A 128 17.74 -6.94 -13.81
C ARG A 128 19.10 -6.87 -14.49
N ALA A 129 19.83 -5.76 -14.32
CA ALA A 129 21.14 -5.59 -14.95
C ALA A 129 22.12 -6.73 -14.58
N ALA A 130 22.03 -7.25 -13.35
CA ALA A 130 22.89 -8.34 -12.89
C ALA A 130 22.44 -9.75 -13.35
N PHE A 131 21.18 -9.94 -13.72
CA PHE A 131 20.61 -11.27 -14.00
C PHE A 131 19.99 -11.44 -15.40
N GLU A 132 19.87 -10.36 -16.19
CA GLU A 132 19.27 -10.36 -17.54
C GLU A 132 20.13 -11.08 -18.59
N HIS A 133 21.45 -11.02 -18.45
CA HIS A 133 22.37 -11.62 -19.41
C HIS A 133 22.83 -13.00 -18.93
N GLY A 134 22.21 -14.05 -19.47
CA GLY A 134 22.64 -15.44 -19.30
C GLY A 134 21.98 -16.30 -20.35
N SER A 135 22.78 -16.88 -21.24
CA SER A 135 22.29 -17.75 -22.34
C SER A 135 22.61 -19.22 -22.12
N ARG A 136 23.51 -19.50 -21.16
CA ARG A 136 23.98 -20.83 -20.79
C ARG A 136 23.66 -21.10 -19.34
N GLY A 137 23.51 -22.38 -18.98
CA GLY A 137 22.99 -22.82 -17.68
C GLY A 137 23.69 -22.22 -16.46
N ASP A 138 24.95 -21.80 -16.58
CA ASP A 138 25.75 -21.29 -15.46
C ASP A 138 25.83 -19.75 -15.43
N GLU A 139 25.05 -19.06 -16.27
CA GLU A 139 25.05 -17.60 -16.41
C GLU A 139 23.73 -16.96 -15.96
N GLY A 140 23.77 -15.68 -15.56
CA GLY A 140 22.59 -14.89 -15.26
C GLY A 140 21.71 -15.49 -14.16
N PHE A 141 20.39 -15.52 -14.41
CA PHE A 141 19.41 -16.11 -13.48
C PHE A 141 19.38 -17.64 -13.52
N TYR A 142 19.80 -18.27 -14.63
CA TYR A 142 19.83 -19.73 -14.75
C TYR A 142 20.77 -20.40 -13.74
N ALA A 143 21.87 -19.74 -13.38
CA ALA A 143 22.78 -20.21 -12.33
C ALA A 143 22.06 -20.40 -10.98
N PHE A 144 21.11 -19.52 -10.66
CA PHE A 144 20.24 -19.66 -9.50
C PHE A 144 19.22 -20.80 -9.71
N GLU A 145 18.51 -20.80 -10.84
CA GLU A 145 17.45 -21.79 -11.12
C GLU A 145 17.95 -23.24 -11.06
N ASN A 146 19.15 -23.50 -11.58
CA ASN A 146 19.77 -24.82 -11.55
C ASN A 146 19.96 -25.36 -10.13
N GLN A 147 20.16 -24.48 -9.14
CA GLN A 147 20.30 -24.88 -7.74
C GLN A 147 18.96 -25.08 -7.02
N MET A 148 17.84 -24.66 -7.62
CA MET A 148 16.49 -24.84 -7.06
C MET A 148 15.86 -26.19 -7.44
N SER A 149 16.48 -26.93 -8.36
CA SER A 149 16.02 -28.27 -8.76
C SER A 149 16.27 -29.35 -7.68
N HIS A 150 17.09 -29.03 -6.68
CA HIS A 150 17.42 -29.92 -5.57
C HIS A 150 17.00 -29.31 -4.23
N ASP A 151 16.86 -30.16 -3.23
CA ASP A 151 16.54 -29.73 -1.85
C ASP A 151 17.77 -29.11 -1.16
N THR A 152 18.08 -27.88 -1.55
CA THR A 152 19.21 -27.10 -1.03
C THR A 152 18.79 -26.28 0.20
N PRO A 153 19.73 -25.95 1.11
CA PRO A 153 19.42 -25.06 2.23
C PRO A 153 18.90 -23.70 1.75
N GLU A 154 19.39 -23.20 0.61
CA GLU A 154 18.90 -21.97 -0.02
C GLU A 154 17.42 -22.10 -0.43
N PHE A 155 17.05 -23.21 -1.09
CA PHE A 155 15.66 -23.48 -1.47
C PHE A 155 14.75 -23.50 -0.24
N ARG A 156 15.10 -24.26 0.80
CA ARG A 156 14.31 -24.34 2.03
C ARG A 156 14.14 -22.99 2.71
N GLU A 157 15.20 -22.19 2.76
CA GLU A 157 15.15 -20.88 3.40
C GLU A 157 14.28 -19.92 2.56
N ILE A 158 14.36 -19.93 1.23
CA ILE A 158 13.46 -19.14 0.38
C ILE A 158 12.00 -19.53 0.63
N ILE A 159 11.67 -20.83 0.63
CA ILE A 159 10.30 -21.30 0.88
C ILE A 159 9.81 -20.85 2.27
N LYS A 160 10.66 -20.93 3.29
CA LYS A 160 10.35 -20.45 4.65
C LYS A 160 10.10 -18.93 4.67
N GLN A 161 10.88 -18.15 3.92
CA GLN A 161 10.65 -16.70 3.80
C GLN A 161 9.33 -16.39 3.08
N LEU A 162 8.95 -17.17 2.07
CA LEU A 162 7.65 -17.06 1.41
C LEU A 162 6.48 -17.48 2.32
N GLU A 163 6.68 -18.47 3.17
CA GLU A 163 5.71 -18.83 4.22
C GLU A 163 5.51 -17.67 5.21
N MET A 164 6.61 -17.02 5.61
CA MET A 164 6.55 -15.84 6.46
C MET A 164 5.80 -14.70 5.77
N LEU A 165 6.03 -14.48 4.48
CA LEU A 165 5.29 -13.50 3.69
C LEU A 165 3.79 -13.82 3.65
N THR A 166 3.43 -15.08 3.45
CA THR A 166 2.03 -15.54 3.45
C THR A 166 1.34 -15.20 4.76
N LYS A 167 1.98 -15.51 5.89
CA LYS A 167 1.47 -15.19 7.24
C LYS A 167 1.30 -13.69 7.45
N GLN A 168 2.20 -12.87 6.93
CA GLN A 168 2.07 -11.40 7.00
C GLN A 168 0.91 -10.89 6.14
N VAL A 169 0.74 -11.44 4.93
CA VAL A 169 -0.40 -11.11 4.07
C VAL A 169 -1.72 -11.49 4.73
N GLU A 170 -1.82 -12.68 5.32
CA GLU A 170 -2.98 -13.14 6.07
C GLU A 170 -3.27 -12.23 7.29
N PHE A 171 -2.23 -11.84 8.03
CA PHE A 171 -2.35 -10.89 9.14
C PHE A 171 -2.93 -9.55 8.67
N VAL A 172 -2.45 -9.01 7.54
CA VAL A 172 -2.99 -7.76 6.97
C VAL A 172 -4.44 -7.94 6.54
N LEU A 173 -4.75 -9.02 5.80
CA LEU A 173 -6.11 -9.29 5.32
C LEU A 173 -7.13 -9.47 6.43
N SER A 174 -6.71 -10.00 7.59
CA SER A 174 -7.58 -10.21 8.76
C SER A 174 -7.69 -9.00 9.69
N ASN A 175 -6.64 -8.19 9.80
CA ASN A 175 -6.57 -7.09 10.76
C ASN A 175 -6.76 -5.69 10.15
N TYR A 176 -6.67 -5.57 8.83
CA TYR A 176 -6.77 -4.31 8.11
C TYR A 176 -8.04 -4.27 7.27
N ILE A 177 -8.82 -3.20 7.42
CA ILE A 177 -10.01 -2.96 6.59
C ILE A 177 -9.54 -2.35 5.26
N ILE A 178 -9.38 -3.20 4.25
CA ILE A 178 -9.03 -2.77 2.88
C ILE A 178 -10.31 -2.33 2.17
N GLU A 179 -10.46 -1.01 1.96
CA GLU A 179 -11.63 -0.45 1.26
C GLU A 179 -11.55 -0.61 -0.27
N ASP A 180 -10.34 -0.67 -0.82
CA ASP A 180 -10.12 -0.81 -2.26
C ASP A 180 -10.17 -2.28 -2.69
N SER A 181 -11.16 -2.64 -3.51
CA SER A 181 -11.31 -4.02 -3.98
C SER A 181 -10.10 -4.50 -4.78
N LYS A 182 -9.42 -3.61 -5.53
CA LYS A 182 -8.24 -3.99 -6.32
C LYS A 182 -7.08 -4.42 -5.42
N ILE A 183 -6.85 -3.67 -4.35
CA ILE A 183 -5.79 -3.99 -3.37
C ILE A 183 -6.13 -5.28 -2.63
N PHE A 184 -7.39 -5.44 -2.22
CA PHE A 184 -7.85 -6.66 -1.57
C PHE A 184 -7.70 -7.90 -2.47
N ASP A 185 -8.17 -7.80 -3.72
CA ASP A 185 -8.06 -8.87 -4.71
C ASP A 185 -6.59 -9.21 -5.02
N PHE A 186 -5.72 -8.21 -5.07
CA PHE A 186 -4.28 -8.41 -5.23
C PHE A 186 -3.70 -9.23 -4.08
N PHE A 187 -3.92 -8.82 -2.82
CA PHE A 187 -3.39 -9.55 -1.67
C PHE A 187 -3.97 -10.96 -1.55
N LYS A 188 -5.24 -11.16 -1.91
CA LYS A 188 -5.85 -12.49 -1.97
C LYS A 188 -5.22 -13.38 -3.05
N ARG A 189 -4.95 -12.84 -4.23
CA ARG A 189 -4.23 -13.57 -5.29
C ARG A 189 -2.79 -13.89 -4.89
N LEU A 190 -2.11 -12.94 -4.24
CA LEU A 190 -0.77 -13.12 -3.71
C LEU A 190 -0.73 -14.24 -2.66
N GLU A 191 -1.67 -14.24 -1.71
CA GLU A 191 -1.82 -15.30 -0.71
C GLU A 191 -1.97 -16.69 -1.37
N LEU A 192 -2.87 -16.82 -2.34
CA LEU A 192 -3.09 -18.09 -3.06
C LEU A 192 -1.85 -18.54 -3.84
N LEU A 193 -1.18 -17.59 -4.52
CA LEU A 193 0.04 -17.86 -5.26
C LEU A 193 1.16 -18.34 -4.33
N LEU A 194 1.35 -17.70 -3.18
CA LEU A 194 2.36 -18.10 -2.20
C LEU A 194 2.08 -19.49 -1.60
N ILE A 195 0.80 -19.79 -1.32
CA ILE A 195 0.38 -21.13 -0.85
C ILE A 195 0.68 -22.19 -1.92
N SER A 196 0.43 -21.88 -3.19
CA SER A 196 0.73 -22.77 -4.32
C SER A 196 2.23 -23.01 -4.48
N ILE A 197 3.05 -21.96 -4.38
CA ILE A 197 4.51 -22.08 -4.46
C ILE A 197 5.05 -22.93 -3.31
N ARG A 198 4.52 -22.78 -2.10
CA ARG A 198 4.91 -23.60 -0.94
C ARG A 198 4.64 -25.09 -1.15
N GLN A 199 3.58 -25.43 -1.88
CA GLN A 199 3.27 -26.82 -2.22
C GLN A 199 4.16 -27.38 -3.34
N SER A 200 4.90 -26.51 -4.03
CA SER A 200 5.83 -26.91 -5.07
C SER A 200 7.10 -27.46 -4.41
N GLY A 201 7.42 -28.71 -4.71
CA GLY A 201 8.61 -29.38 -4.20
C GLY A 201 9.89 -28.93 -4.92
N PRO A 202 11.06 -29.35 -4.42
CA PRO A 202 12.29 -29.27 -5.21
C PRO A 202 12.17 -30.17 -6.44
N GLY A 203 12.51 -29.64 -7.61
CA GLY A 203 12.45 -30.37 -8.88
C GLY A 203 12.60 -29.44 -10.07
N TYR A 204 12.94 -29.99 -11.23
CA TYR A 204 13.25 -29.18 -12.42
C TYR A 204 12.04 -28.38 -12.91
N ASP A 205 10.87 -29.01 -12.93
CA ASP A 205 9.62 -28.33 -13.33
C ASP A 205 8.89 -27.75 -12.11
N GLU A 206 9.05 -28.38 -10.95
CA GLU A 206 8.40 -28.02 -9.70
C GLU A 206 8.95 -26.73 -9.09
N SER A 207 10.24 -26.41 -9.30
CA SER A 207 10.84 -25.16 -8.81
C SER A 207 10.56 -23.95 -9.72
N LYS A 208 10.09 -24.15 -10.96
CA LYS A 208 9.84 -23.05 -11.91
C LYS A 208 8.88 -21.98 -11.39
N PRO A 209 7.74 -22.31 -10.75
CA PRO A 209 6.86 -21.31 -10.15
C PRO A 209 7.57 -20.44 -9.10
N LEU A 210 8.46 -21.04 -8.30
CA LEU A 210 9.27 -20.32 -7.32
C LEU A 210 10.24 -19.37 -8.02
N CYS A 211 11.02 -19.87 -8.97
CA CYS A 211 12.02 -19.09 -9.70
C CYS A 211 11.38 -17.91 -10.44
N ASN A 212 10.27 -18.16 -11.14
CA ASN A 212 9.51 -17.13 -11.83
C ASN A 212 9.02 -16.06 -10.86
N PHE A 213 8.47 -16.45 -9.71
CA PHE A 213 7.99 -15.50 -8.71
C PHE A 213 9.11 -14.64 -8.13
N VAL A 214 10.26 -15.24 -7.81
CA VAL A 214 11.45 -14.51 -7.38
C VAL A 214 11.86 -13.50 -8.46
N TYR A 215 11.96 -13.94 -9.72
CA TYR A 215 12.30 -13.04 -10.81
C TYR A 215 11.28 -11.90 -10.98
N GLU A 216 9.98 -12.17 -10.92
CA GLU A 216 8.93 -11.18 -11.03
C GLU A 216 9.04 -10.09 -9.96
N ILE A 217 9.25 -10.47 -8.69
CA ILE A 217 9.41 -9.53 -7.58
C ILE A 217 10.67 -8.68 -7.75
N PHE A 218 11.81 -9.31 -8.03
CA PHE A 218 13.08 -8.61 -8.01
C PHE A 218 13.34 -7.84 -9.31
N ALA A 219 12.96 -8.36 -10.48
CA ALA A 219 13.12 -7.65 -11.75
C ALA A 219 11.97 -6.66 -12.04
N GLY A 220 10.90 -6.67 -11.22
CA GLY A 220 9.69 -5.89 -11.48
C GLY A 220 9.02 -6.28 -12.80
N PHE A 221 9.07 -7.56 -13.13
CA PHE A 221 8.52 -8.13 -14.37
C PHE A 221 7.11 -8.64 -14.14
N ASN A 222 6.26 -8.48 -15.16
CA ASN A 222 4.94 -9.07 -15.20
C ASN A 222 4.74 -9.71 -16.57
N ILE A 223 4.26 -10.95 -16.61
CA ILE A 223 4.09 -11.68 -17.87
C ILE A 223 3.18 -10.97 -18.89
N VAL A 224 2.23 -10.15 -18.43
CA VAL A 224 1.28 -9.41 -19.29
C VAL A 224 1.84 -8.06 -19.72
N ASN A 225 2.43 -7.31 -18.77
CA ASN A 225 2.81 -5.92 -18.98
C ASN A 225 4.32 -5.71 -19.21
N GLY A 226 5.12 -6.78 -19.19
CA GLY A 226 6.57 -6.71 -19.24
C GLY A 226 7.17 -6.05 -17.99
N HIS A 227 8.28 -5.35 -18.16
CA HIS A 227 9.00 -4.69 -17.07
C HIS A 227 8.31 -3.39 -16.65
N GLN A 228 7.89 -3.32 -15.40
CA GLN A 228 7.19 -2.16 -14.83
C GLN A 228 8.14 -1.16 -14.17
N GLY A 229 9.39 -1.56 -13.90
CA GLY A 229 10.40 -0.73 -13.25
C GLY A 229 10.18 -0.52 -11.74
N TYR A 230 9.14 -1.13 -11.16
CA TYR A 230 8.87 -1.09 -9.72
C TYR A 230 8.42 -2.47 -9.22
N ASP A 231 8.57 -2.69 -7.92
CA ASP A 231 8.05 -3.88 -7.24
C ASP A 231 6.55 -3.73 -7.00
N VAL A 232 5.76 -4.64 -7.57
CA VAL A 232 4.29 -4.59 -7.49
C VAL A 232 3.80 -4.78 -6.06
N ILE A 233 4.40 -5.68 -5.28
CA ILE A 233 4.00 -5.92 -3.89
C ILE A 233 4.32 -4.69 -3.04
N GLU A 234 5.52 -4.11 -3.20
CA GLU A 234 5.90 -2.89 -2.49
C GLU A 234 4.95 -1.72 -2.81
N LYS A 235 4.60 -1.55 -4.09
CA LYS A 235 3.62 -0.54 -4.53
C LYS A 235 2.26 -0.76 -3.89
N MET A 236 1.75 -2.00 -3.87
CA MET A 236 0.46 -2.32 -3.26
C MET A 236 0.47 -2.10 -1.75
N ILE A 237 1.57 -2.41 -1.07
CA ILE A 237 1.76 -2.10 0.36
C ILE A 237 1.76 -0.58 0.59
N ALA A 238 2.42 0.19 -0.27
CA ALA A 238 2.42 1.65 -0.18
C ALA A 238 1.01 2.24 -0.36
N GLU A 239 0.21 1.65 -1.27
CA GLU A 239 -1.15 2.05 -1.60
C GLU A 239 -2.20 1.70 -0.52
N LEU A 240 -1.89 0.82 0.46
CA LEU A 240 -2.79 0.46 1.57
C LEU A 240 -3.38 1.67 2.33
N ASP A 241 -2.69 2.81 2.36
CA ASP A 241 -3.12 4.02 3.07
C ASP A 241 -3.70 5.14 2.18
N PHE A 242 -4.09 4.86 0.93
CA PHE A 242 -4.57 5.89 0.01
C PHE A 242 -5.92 6.57 0.38
N VAL A 243 -6.29 6.63 1.66
CA VAL A 243 -7.26 7.59 2.20
C VAL A 243 -6.70 9.03 2.18
N HIS A 244 -5.38 9.25 2.01
CA HIS A 244 -4.79 10.60 1.96
C HIS A 244 -4.58 11.22 0.57
N TYR A 245 -4.82 10.50 -0.53
CA TYR A 245 -4.61 11.06 -1.87
C TYR A 245 -5.79 11.87 -2.42
N ALA A 246 -6.98 11.75 -1.82
CA ALA A 246 -8.11 12.62 -2.17
C ALA A 246 -7.85 14.09 -1.79
N ALA A 247 -7.03 14.38 -0.77
CA ALA A 247 -6.64 15.77 -0.46
C ALA A 247 -5.72 16.37 -1.54
N LYS A 248 -4.91 15.54 -2.22
CA LYS A 248 -4.01 15.97 -3.29
C LYS A 248 -4.73 16.04 -4.65
N GLN A 249 -5.72 15.18 -4.89
CA GLN A 249 -6.57 15.24 -6.09
C GLN A 249 -7.58 16.39 -6.04
N SER A 250 -8.16 16.71 -4.87
CA SER A 250 -9.00 17.92 -4.71
C SER A 250 -8.19 19.21 -4.89
N ALA A 251 -6.93 19.24 -4.46
CA ALA A 251 -6.03 20.37 -4.72
C ALA A 251 -5.62 20.49 -6.20
N CYS A 252 -5.59 19.38 -6.94
CA CYS A 252 -5.31 19.38 -8.38
C CYS A 252 -6.55 19.78 -9.20
N ALA A 253 -7.75 19.33 -8.79
CA ALA A 253 -9.02 19.67 -9.45
C ALA A 253 -9.48 21.12 -9.18
N ILE A 254 -9.08 21.73 -8.07
CA ILE A 254 -9.36 23.15 -7.79
C ILE A 254 -8.37 24.08 -8.54
N ARG A 255 -7.23 23.56 -9.02
CA ARG A 255 -6.26 24.35 -9.79
C ARG A 255 -6.60 24.48 -11.28
N THR A 256 -7.51 23.65 -11.78
CA THR A 256 -8.01 23.71 -13.18
C THR A 256 -9.30 24.54 -13.34
N SER A 257 -9.90 25.01 -12.25
CA SER A 257 -11.03 25.95 -12.27
C SER A 257 -10.57 27.40 -12.09
N ARG A 258 -9.59 27.85 -12.88
CA ARG A 258 -9.42 29.29 -13.14
C ARG A 258 -10.35 29.69 -14.29
N PRO A 259 -11.21 30.71 -14.13
CA PRO A 259 -12.06 31.19 -15.21
C PRO A 259 -11.19 32.03 -16.16
N GLY A 260 -10.89 31.47 -17.32
CA GLY A 260 -10.21 32.17 -18.41
C GLY A 260 -9.07 31.35 -19.00
N GLY A 261 -9.36 30.54 -20.02
CA GLY A 261 -8.32 29.86 -20.78
C GLY A 261 -8.81 28.61 -21.51
N ILE A 262 -9.42 28.84 -22.68
CA ILE A 262 -9.48 27.99 -23.88
C ILE A 262 -9.58 26.46 -23.66
N LEU A 263 -10.77 25.99 -23.99
CA LEU A 263 -11.18 24.61 -24.25
C LEU A 263 -10.21 23.92 -25.23
N CYS A 264 -9.45 22.92 -24.79
CA CYS A 264 -8.90 21.90 -25.67
C CYS A 264 -9.74 20.62 -25.53
N ILE A 265 -10.76 20.50 -26.39
CA ILE A 265 -11.40 19.23 -26.70
C ILE A 265 -10.46 18.49 -27.66
N SER A 266 -9.76 17.46 -27.17
CA SER A 266 -9.20 16.43 -28.04
C SER A 266 -9.98 15.14 -27.86
N ARG A 267 -11.00 15.05 -28.71
CA ARG A 267 -11.65 13.87 -29.29
C ARG A 267 -10.64 12.73 -29.52
N PHE A 268 -10.95 11.51 -29.07
CA PHE A 268 -10.46 10.28 -29.70
C PHE A 268 -11.48 9.15 -29.45
N ASP A 269 -12.44 9.08 -30.37
CA ASP A 269 -13.08 7.83 -30.77
C ASP A 269 -12.12 7.07 -31.68
N GLY A 270 -12.17 5.73 -31.67
CA GLY A 270 -11.58 4.94 -32.73
C GLY A 270 -11.25 3.49 -32.37
N GLU A 271 -12.26 2.63 -32.33
CA GLU A 271 -12.13 1.26 -32.84
C GLU A 271 -11.64 1.27 -34.29
N CYS A 272 -10.65 0.43 -34.63
CA CYS A 272 -10.63 -0.34 -35.89
C CYS A 272 -9.51 -1.40 -35.91
N ARG A 273 -9.97 -2.65 -36.11
CA ARG A 273 -9.29 -3.93 -36.44
C ARG A 273 -8.56 -4.68 -35.33
#